data_AF-A0A399EL91-F1
#
_entry.id   AF-A0A399EL91-F1
#
_cell.length_a   1.000
_cell.length_b   1.000
_cell.length_c   1.000
_cell.angle_alpha   90.00
_cell.angle_beta   90.00
_cell.angle_gamma   90.00
#
_symmetry.space_group_name_H-M   'P 1'
#
loop_
_entity.id
_entity.type
_entity.pdbx_description
1 polymer ?
#
loop_
_entity_poly.entity_id
_entity_poly.type
_entity_poly.pdbx_seq_one_letter_code
_entity_poly.pdbx_strand_id
1 'polypeptide(L)'
;MSRRELLRLLALLGLSLGSPGLAEGKGSDRGKDKGKDKDKDDKSPGRPDNRDNRRNYYARVTLNDGAQVYCGGTRVVGDSPWLKLVAPGMWLEAEGSWKDKDFVAAQVKIVSPKVWAYYQGPAAPLGLGQAQRLEVWLQEGESRVLFQRSLNAPPNPVRVVAHYDGNRFLALPPNLIAPQNLRAGWYELSGSWNGQSLTWNSFKPFPDNEG
;
A
#
# COMPACT_ATOMS: atom_id res chain seq x y z
N MET A 1 -10.06 -41.62 -4.99
CA MET A 1 -8.86 -40.94 -5.51
C MET A 1 -7.76 -41.10 -4.47
N SER A 2 -6.68 -41.79 -4.81
CA SER A 2 -5.79 -42.45 -3.82
C SER A 2 -4.56 -41.60 -3.51
N ARG A 3 -4.14 -41.59 -2.24
CA ARG A 3 -2.96 -40.86 -1.69
C ARG A 3 -1.61 -41.19 -2.36
N ARG A 4 -1.59 -42.08 -3.36
CA ARG A 4 -0.42 -42.50 -4.13
C ARG A 4 -0.17 -41.66 -5.38
N GLU A 5 -1.04 -40.72 -5.74
CA GLU A 5 -0.82 -39.78 -6.85
C GLU A 5 -0.17 -38.46 -6.42
N LEU A 6 -0.13 -38.16 -5.12
CA LEU A 6 0.43 -36.89 -4.60
C LEU A 6 1.96 -36.87 -4.48
N LEU A 7 2.63 -38.03 -4.63
CA LEU A 7 4.09 -38.17 -4.46
C LEU A 7 4.88 -38.21 -5.78
N ARG A 8 4.21 -38.10 -6.93
CA ARG A 8 4.87 -38.06 -8.25
C ARG A 8 5.04 -36.67 -8.85
N LEU A 9 4.58 -35.62 -8.15
CA LEU A 9 4.72 -34.22 -8.58
C LEU A 9 5.86 -33.45 -7.91
N LEU A 10 6.64 -34.10 -7.03
CA LEU A 10 7.73 -33.48 -6.25
C LEU A 10 9.14 -33.94 -6.67
N ALA A 11 9.30 -34.57 -7.83
CA ALA A 11 10.58 -35.13 -8.30
C ALA A 11 11.06 -34.55 -9.64
N LEU A 12 10.79 -33.26 -9.90
CA LEU A 12 11.07 -32.66 -11.22
C LEU A 12 11.67 -31.24 -11.18
N LEU A 13 12.47 -30.91 -10.17
CA LEU A 13 13.37 -29.75 -10.22
C LEU A 13 14.62 -30.04 -9.37
N GLY A 14 15.53 -30.81 -9.96
CA GLY A 14 16.89 -30.99 -9.47
C GLY A 14 17.86 -30.89 -10.63
N LEU A 15 18.91 -30.08 -10.43
CA LEU A 15 20.18 -29.99 -11.19
C LEU A 15 20.09 -29.23 -12.53
N SER A 16 21.01 -28.37 -12.94
CA SER A 16 22.33 -27.95 -12.46
C SER A 16 22.70 -26.64 -13.17
N LEU A 17 23.69 -25.90 -12.66
CA LEU A 17 24.83 -25.40 -13.44
C LEU A 17 25.73 -24.57 -12.51
N GLY A 18 26.84 -25.18 -12.09
CA GLY A 18 28.01 -24.45 -11.63
C GLY A 18 28.87 -24.00 -12.81
N SER A 19 29.76 -23.04 -12.55
CA SER A 19 31.07 -22.77 -13.18
C SER A 19 31.60 -21.44 -12.60
N PRO A 20 32.88 -21.05 -12.79
CA PRO A 20 34.08 -21.58 -12.14
C PRO A 20 34.87 -20.46 -11.43
N GLY A 21 35.98 -20.84 -10.78
CA GLY A 21 36.86 -19.93 -10.05
C GLY A 21 37.65 -18.92 -10.89
N LEU A 22 38.14 -17.89 -10.22
CA LEU A 22 39.23 -17.02 -10.63
C LEU A 22 40.24 -16.92 -9.49
N ALA A 23 41.46 -17.33 -9.82
CA ALA A 23 42.69 -17.13 -9.05
C ALA A 23 43.36 -15.80 -9.46
N GLU A 24 44.40 -15.43 -8.72
CA GLU A 24 45.41 -14.37 -8.98
C GLU A 24 44.91 -12.92 -8.88
N GLY A 25 45.61 -11.98 -8.25
CA GLY A 25 46.95 -11.92 -7.66
C GLY A 25 47.32 -10.43 -7.46
N LYS A 26 48.46 -10.17 -6.78
CA LYS A 26 49.09 -8.86 -6.50
C LYS A 26 48.39 -8.00 -5.43
N GLY A 27 49.00 -7.67 -4.29
CA GLY A 27 50.38 -7.22 -4.11
C GLY A 27 50.41 -5.69 -4.28
N SER A 28 50.20 -4.95 -3.18
CA SER A 28 50.41 -3.50 -3.16
C SER A 28 51.38 -3.12 -2.05
N ASP A 29 52.59 -2.79 -2.48
CA ASP A 29 53.61 -2.06 -1.72
C ASP A 29 53.06 -0.69 -1.33
N ARG A 30 53.10 -0.37 -0.02
CA ARG A 30 52.82 0.97 0.49
C ARG A 30 54.12 1.78 0.50
N GLY A 31 54.37 2.45 -0.62
CA GLY A 31 55.32 3.55 -0.72
C GLY A 31 54.77 4.81 -0.03
N LYS A 32 55.63 5.39 0.83
CA LYS A 32 55.49 6.69 1.49
C LYS A 32 55.24 7.80 0.47
N ASP A 33 54.36 8.73 0.81
CA ASP A 33 54.60 10.12 0.43
C ASP A 33 54.19 11.11 1.52
N LYS A 34 55.05 12.12 1.70
CA LYS A 34 54.97 13.18 2.70
C LYS A 34 54.54 14.48 2.01
N GLY A 35 53.47 15.09 2.48
CA GLY A 35 53.14 16.51 2.22
C GLY A 35 52.03 16.94 3.17
N LYS A 36 52.34 17.68 4.24
CA LYS A 36 52.24 19.16 4.36
C LYS A 36 50.85 19.71 3.98
N ASP A 37 50.09 20.15 5.00
CA ASP A 37 49.42 21.46 5.08
C ASP A 37 48.66 21.53 6.43
N LYS A 38 49.07 22.42 7.35
CA LYS A 38 48.55 23.78 7.59
C LYS A 38 47.19 23.81 8.29
N ASP A 39 47.22 24.19 9.56
CA ASP A 39 46.11 24.75 10.32
C ASP A 39 45.45 25.90 9.56
N LYS A 40 44.13 25.86 9.40
CA LYS A 40 43.22 27.01 9.53
C LYS A 40 41.81 26.54 9.90
N ASP A 41 41.32 27.05 11.01
CA ASP A 41 39.91 27.19 11.33
C ASP A 41 39.13 27.78 10.15
N ASP A 42 37.98 27.20 9.80
CA ASP A 42 36.69 27.90 9.81
C ASP A 42 35.56 27.06 9.18
N LYS A 43 34.36 27.20 9.77
CA LYS A 43 33.04 26.77 9.29
C LYS A 43 32.74 25.27 9.35
N SER A 44 32.17 24.87 10.50
CA SER A 44 31.22 23.76 10.55
C SER A 44 30.17 23.94 9.44
N PRO A 45 30.01 22.96 8.52
CA PRO A 45 28.93 23.01 7.55
C PRO A 45 27.62 22.92 8.33
N GLY A 46 26.72 23.86 8.05
CA GLY A 46 25.35 23.81 8.52
C GLY A 46 24.79 22.42 8.29
N ARG A 47 24.14 21.88 9.33
CA ARG A 47 23.45 20.60 9.35
C ARG A 47 22.71 20.43 8.01
N PRO A 48 23.02 19.41 7.19
CA PRO A 48 22.30 19.21 5.94
C PRO A 48 20.83 19.09 6.26
N ASP A 49 20.01 19.95 5.65
CA ASP A 49 18.57 19.84 5.72
C ASP A 49 18.23 18.44 5.19
N ASN A 50 17.60 17.61 6.03
CA ASN A 50 17.41 16.18 5.80
C ASN A 50 16.39 15.90 4.65
N ARG A 51 16.14 16.90 3.80
CA ARG A 51 15.33 16.83 2.58
C ARG A 51 16.11 16.22 1.41
N ASP A 52 17.43 16.35 1.38
CA ASP A 52 18.27 15.88 0.26
C ASP A 52 18.41 14.35 0.16
N ASN A 53 17.92 13.61 1.15
CA ASN A 53 17.94 12.14 1.12
C ASN A 53 16.55 11.51 0.92
N ARG A 54 15.54 12.33 0.56
CA ARG A 54 14.22 11.82 0.21
C ARG A 54 14.27 11.19 -1.18
N ARG A 55 13.88 9.91 -1.23
CA ARG A 55 13.78 9.12 -2.46
C ARG A 55 12.33 8.79 -2.71
N ASN A 56 11.97 8.65 -3.98
CA ASN A 56 10.69 8.08 -4.37
C ASN A 56 10.83 6.56 -4.46
N TYR A 57 9.92 5.85 -3.82
CA TYR A 57 9.80 4.40 -3.83
C TYR A 57 8.48 4.01 -4.49
N TYR A 58 8.57 3.36 -5.65
CA TYR A 58 7.41 2.87 -6.39
C TYR A 58 7.37 1.35 -6.29
N ALA A 59 6.26 0.81 -5.77
CA ALA A 59 6.16 -0.62 -5.62
C ALA A 59 4.71 -1.12 -5.58
N ARG A 60 4.55 -2.39 -5.93
CA ARG A 60 3.29 -3.12 -5.82
C ARG A 60 3.14 -3.70 -4.42
N VAL A 61 1.99 -3.46 -3.81
CA VAL A 61 1.61 -3.98 -2.50
C VAL A 61 1.35 -5.47 -2.63
N THR A 62 2.02 -6.25 -1.78
CA THR A 62 1.88 -7.71 -1.71
C THR A 62 1.12 -8.15 -0.47
N LEU A 63 1.20 -7.38 0.62
CA LEU A 63 0.50 -7.65 1.86
C LEU A 63 0.06 -6.34 2.53
N ASN A 64 -1.18 -6.33 3.02
CA ASN A 64 -1.63 -5.42 4.06
C ASN A 64 -2.56 -6.20 5.00
N ASP A 65 -2.10 -6.46 6.23
CA ASP A 65 -2.89 -7.17 7.24
C ASP A 65 -3.57 -6.21 8.24
N GLY A 66 -3.36 -4.89 8.10
CA GLY A 66 -3.82 -3.85 9.01
C GLY A 66 -2.78 -3.47 10.08
N ALA A 67 -1.73 -4.28 10.27
CA ALA A 67 -0.59 -3.97 11.14
C ALA A 67 0.66 -3.60 10.32
N GLN A 68 0.86 -4.25 9.18
CA GLN A 68 2.05 -4.09 8.35
C GLN A 68 1.69 -4.03 6.86
N VAL A 69 2.40 -3.17 6.12
CA VAL A 69 2.33 -3.08 4.66
C VAL A 69 3.65 -3.57 4.09
N TYR A 70 3.57 -4.54 3.17
CA TYR A 70 4.73 -5.00 2.41
C TYR A 70 4.52 -4.79 0.92
N CYS A 71 5.63 -4.45 0.27
CA CYS A 71 5.77 -4.42 -1.17
C CYS A 71 6.93 -5.35 -1.55
N GLY A 72 6.60 -6.59 -1.92
CA GLY A 72 7.59 -7.65 -2.07
C GLY A 72 8.26 -7.98 -0.73
N GLY A 73 9.59 -7.87 -0.67
CA GLY A 73 10.38 -8.10 0.54
C GLY A 73 10.54 -6.87 1.45
N THR A 74 10.04 -5.70 1.05
CA THR A 74 10.24 -4.44 1.76
C THR A 74 9.00 -4.09 2.57
N ARG A 75 9.18 -3.81 3.86
CA ARG A 75 8.15 -3.23 4.71
C ARG A 75 8.12 -1.71 4.50
N VAL A 76 6.92 -1.17 4.30
CA VAL A 76 6.70 0.28 4.20
C VAL A 76 6.06 0.75 5.50
N VAL A 77 6.67 1.72 6.17
CA VAL A 77 6.23 2.25 7.46
C VAL A 77 6.04 3.76 7.38
N GLY A 78 5.06 4.30 8.09
CA GLY A 78 4.77 5.74 8.13
C GLY A 78 3.35 6.00 8.59
N ASP A 79 3.02 7.28 8.76
CA ASP A 79 1.73 7.71 9.32
C ASP A 79 0.69 8.09 8.25
N SER A 80 1.03 7.92 6.97
CA SER A 80 0.11 8.24 5.86
C SER A 80 -1.19 7.45 5.99
N PRO A 81 -2.37 8.13 5.95
CA PRO A 81 -3.67 7.46 5.99
C PRO A 81 -3.85 6.44 4.87
N TRP A 82 -3.20 6.66 3.72
CA TRP A 82 -3.23 5.76 2.58
C TRP A 82 -2.62 4.39 2.89
N LEU A 83 -1.62 4.30 3.77
CA LEU A 83 -1.03 2.99 4.15
C LEU A 83 -2.04 2.09 4.87
N LYS A 84 -3.03 2.66 5.54
CA LYS A 84 -4.12 1.89 6.17
C LYS A 84 -5.13 1.35 5.15
N LEU A 85 -5.10 1.87 3.91
CA LEU A 85 -6.06 1.58 2.86
C LEU A 85 -5.46 0.95 1.62
N VAL A 86 -4.14 0.74 1.53
CA VAL A 86 -3.58 0.01 0.40
C VAL A 86 -3.96 -1.47 0.47
N ALA A 87 -4.26 -2.08 -0.67
CA ALA A 87 -4.57 -3.50 -0.76
C ALA A 87 -3.53 -4.25 -1.59
N PRO A 88 -3.35 -5.56 -1.38
CA PRO A 88 -2.62 -6.41 -2.30
C PRO A 88 -3.07 -6.17 -3.75
N GLY A 89 -2.09 -5.98 -4.64
CA GLY A 89 -2.35 -5.67 -6.05
C GLY A 89 -2.25 -4.18 -6.41
N MET A 90 -2.45 -3.28 -5.44
CA MET A 90 -2.29 -1.83 -5.66
C MET A 90 -0.82 -1.45 -5.86
N TRP A 91 -0.58 -0.37 -6.58
CA TRP A 91 0.71 0.29 -6.69
C TRP A 91 0.70 1.58 -5.90
N LEU A 92 1.75 1.80 -5.12
CA LEU A 92 1.98 3.03 -4.39
C LEU A 92 3.27 3.71 -4.85
N GLU A 93 3.27 5.03 -4.71
CA GLU A 93 4.45 5.89 -4.70
C GLU A 93 4.61 6.41 -3.28
N ALA A 94 5.78 6.21 -2.69
CA ALA A 94 6.11 6.73 -1.38
C ALA A 94 7.34 7.65 -1.46
N GLU A 95 7.22 8.86 -0.96
CA GLU A 95 8.36 9.76 -0.74
C GLU A 95 8.87 9.54 0.68
N GLY A 96 10.17 9.28 0.85
CA GLY A 96 10.71 8.96 2.16
C GLY A 96 12.18 8.55 2.13
N SER A 97 12.61 7.81 3.14
CA SER A 97 14.01 7.38 3.29
C SER A 97 14.10 5.92 3.70
N TRP A 98 15.18 5.26 3.30
CA TRP A 98 15.49 3.91 3.74
C TRP A 98 16.05 3.91 5.17
N LYS A 99 15.57 2.97 5.99
CA LYS A 99 16.11 2.65 7.30
C LYS A 99 16.28 1.14 7.39
N ASP A 100 17.52 0.68 7.33
CA ASP A 100 17.87 -0.74 7.21
C ASP A 100 17.14 -1.37 6.01
N LYS A 101 16.24 -2.33 6.26
CA LYS A 101 15.44 -3.02 5.24
C LYS A 101 14.05 -2.41 5.02
N ASP A 102 13.67 -1.41 5.81
CA ASP A 102 12.36 -0.78 5.78
C ASP A 102 12.43 0.54 5.01
N PHE A 103 11.33 0.86 4.31
CA PHE A 103 11.14 2.18 3.72
C PHE A 103 10.26 3.02 4.65
N VAL A 104 10.82 4.10 5.19
CA VAL A 104 10.10 5.05 6.06
C VAL A 104 9.50 6.15 5.18
N ALA A 105 8.21 6.03 4.90
CA ALA A 105 7.45 6.93 4.05
C ALA A 105 6.98 8.17 4.83
N ALA A 106 7.31 9.35 4.30
CA ALA A 106 6.78 10.63 4.76
C ALA A 106 5.48 10.99 4.02
N GLN A 107 5.39 10.65 2.73
CA GLN A 107 4.18 10.79 1.93
C GLN A 107 3.92 9.50 1.15
N VAL A 108 2.65 9.20 0.90
CA VAL A 108 2.24 8.04 0.11
C VAL A 108 1.09 8.43 -0.80
N LYS A 109 1.15 7.99 -2.05
CA LYS A 109 0.09 8.13 -3.05
C LYS A 109 -0.21 6.76 -3.64
N ILE A 110 -1.47 6.49 -3.94
CA ILE A 110 -1.87 5.29 -4.68
C ILE A 110 -1.90 5.66 -6.16
N VAL A 111 -1.06 4.99 -6.96
CA VAL A 111 -0.86 5.32 -8.38
C VAL A 111 -1.57 4.32 -9.31
N SER A 112 -1.89 3.12 -8.82
CA SER A 112 -2.74 2.17 -9.54
C SER A 112 -3.51 1.25 -8.58
N PRO A 113 -4.79 0.97 -8.84
CA PRO A 113 -5.62 1.54 -9.91
C PRO A 113 -5.88 3.05 -9.70
N LYS A 114 -6.15 3.78 -10.79
CA LYS A 114 -6.45 5.23 -10.73
C LYS A 114 -7.78 5.52 -10.05
N VAL A 115 -8.76 4.67 -10.27
CA VAL A 115 -10.11 4.77 -9.71
C VAL A 115 -10.34 3.57 -8.82
N TRP A 116 -10.57 3.84 -7.53
CA TRP A 116 -10.85 2.79 -6.56
C TRP A 116 -11.70 3.31 -5.40
N ALA A 117 -12.24 2.37 -4.65
CA ALA A 117 -12.92 2.62 -3.39
C ALA A 117 -12.60 1.51 -2.39
N TYR A 118 -12.60 1.87 -1.12
CA TYR A 118 -12.59 0.96 0.00
C TYR A 118 -13.98 0.90 0.60
N TYR A 119 -14.43 -0.30 0.94
CA TYR A 119 -15.67 -0.54 1.65
C TYR A 119 -15.48 -1.59 2.74
N GLN A 120 -15.99 -1.31 3.93
CA GLN A 120 -16.08 -2.23 5.04
C GLN A 120 -17.51 -2.26 5.55
N GLY A 121 -18.16 -3.43 5.56
CA GLY A 121 -19.58 -3.53 5.90
C GLY A 121 -20.21 -4.84 5.42
N PRO A 122 -21.55 -4.94 5.42
CA PRO A 122 -22.24 -6.11 4.88
C PRO A 122 -22.06 -6.18 3.37
N ALA A 123 -22.15 -7.38 2.79
CA ALA A 123 -21.89 -7.55 1.35
C ALA A 123 -23.09 -7.21 0.45
N ALA A 124 -24.31 -7.23 1.01
CA ALA A 124 -25.56 -6.98 0.30
C ALA A 124 -25.60 -5.63 -0.46
N PRO A 125 -25.16 -4.49 0.10
CA PRO A 125 -25.15 -3.20 -0.61
C PRO A 125 -24.24 -3.18 -1.85
N LEU A 126 -23.28 -4.10 -1.92
CA LEU A 126 -22.37 -4.23 -3.05
C LEU A 126 -22.83 -5.25 -4.10
N GLY A 127 -23.94 -5.94 -3.86
CA GLY A 127 -24.35 -7.09 -4.68
C GLY A 127 -23.40 -8.29 -4.55
N LEU A 128 -22.57 -8.33 -3.51
CA LEU A 128 -21.56 -9.37 -3.31
C LEU A 128 -22.10 -10.50 -2.40
N GLY A 129 -23.16 -11.18 -2.81
CA GLY A 129 -23.69 -12.36 -2.10
C GLY A 129 -24.08 -12.13 -0.62
N GLN A 130 -24.29 -13.22 0.12
CA GLN A 130 -24.79 -13.25 1.50
C GLN A 130 -23.67 -13.22 2.56
N ALA A 131 -22.49 -12.66 2.26
CA ALA A 131 -21.42 -12.59 3.26
C ALA A 131 -21.84 -11.64 4.41
N GLN A 132 -21.61 -12.11 5.65
CA GLN A 132 -22.04 -11.41 6.87
C GLN A 132 -21.42 -10.01 6.97
N ARG A 133 -20.11 -9.92 6.77
CA ARG A 133 -19.35 -8.67 6.73
C ARG A 133 -18.03 -8.89 6.00
N LEU A 134 -17.63 -7.91 5.21
CA LEU A 134 -16.39 -7.93 4.45
C LEU A 134 -15.65 -6.59 4.56
N GLU A 135 -14.39 -6.64 4.19
CA GLU A 135 -13.62 -5.49 3.74
C GLU A 135 -13.21 -5.75 2.29
N VAL A 136 -13.45 -4.78 1.42
CA VAL A 136 -13.27 -4.93 -0.01
C VAL A 136 -12.73 -3.65 -0.63
N TRP A 137 -11.85 -3.85 -1.59
CA TRP A 137 -11.33 -2.82 -2.46
C TRP A 137 -11.93 -3.02 -3.84
N LEU A 138 -12.60 -1.99 -4.30
CA LEU A 138 -13.28 -1.95 -5.57
C LEU A 138 -12.48 -1.08 -6.54
N GLN A 139 -12.51 -1.43 -7.82
CA GLN A 139 -12.00 -0.64 -8.93
C GLN A 139 -13.06 -0.53 -10.02
N GLU A 140 -12.86 0.40 -10.94
CA GLU A 140 -13.68 0.51 -12.14
C GLU A 140 -13.27 -0.55 -13.18
N GLY A 141 -14.22 -1.04 -13.99
CA GLY A 141 -13.99 -2.04 -15.04
C GLY A 141 -14.65 -3.40 -14.76
N GLU A 142 -14.35 -4.38 -15.62
CA GLU A 142 -14.98 -5.71 -15.60
C GLU A 142 -14.67 -6.49 -14.31
N SER A 143 -13.42 -6.41 -13.83
CA SER A 143 -13.00 -7.01 -12.56
C SER A 143 -13.14 -6.01 -11.43
N ARG A 144 -14.39 -5.78 -11.00
CA ARG A 144 -14.71 -4.75 -10.00
C ARG A 144 -14.05 -4.96 -8.65
N VAL A 145 -13.88 -6.20 -8.20
CA VAL A 145 -13.26 -6.53 -6.91
C VAL A 145 -11.75 -6.69 -7.12
N LEU A 146 -10.97 -5.77 -6.56
CA LEU A 146 -9.51 -5.84 -6.56
C LEU A 146 -8.98 -6.80 -5.49
N PHE A 147 -9.51 -6.67 -4.27
CA PHE A 147 -9.13 -7.49 -3.13
C PHE A 147 -10.29 -7.53 -2.13
N GLN A 148 -10.44 -8.64 -1.40
CA GLN A 148 -11.45 -8.78 -0.36
C GLN A 148 -10.96 -9.67 0.80
N ARG A 149 -11.44 -9.37 2.01
CA ARG A 149 -11.33 -10.27 3.17
C ARG A 149 -12.62 -10.30 3.98
N SER A 150 -12.98 -11.47 4.48
CA SER A 150 -14.13 -11.63 5.38
C SER A 150 -13.79 -11.11 6.77
N LEU A 151 -14.76 -10.50 7.45
CA LEU A 151 -14.61 -10.01 8.81
C LEU A 151 -15.57 -10.74 9.76
N ASN A 152 -15.05 -11.19 10.89
CA ASN A 152 -15.85 -11.75 11.98
C ASN A 152 -16.26 -10.62 12.94
N ALA A 153 -17.22 -9.79 12.53
CA ALA A 153 -17.75 -8.68 13.33
C ALA A 153 -19.23 -8.42 13.00
N PRO A 154 -20.00 -7.72 13.86
CA PRO A 154 -21.40 -7.39 13.60
C PRO A 154 -21.59 -6.67 12.26
N PRO A 155 -22.67 -6.93 11.51
CA PRO A 155 -22.82 -6.43 10.15
C PRO A 155 -23.08 -4.92 10.07
N ASN A 156 -23.54 -4.29 11.15
CA ASN A 156 -24.18 -2.98 11.09
C ASN A 156 -23.28 -1.80 10.70
N PRO A 157 -22.06 -1.59 11.26
CA PRO A 157 -21.29 -0.41 10.93
C PRO A 157 -20.72 -0.50 9.52
N VAL A 158 -20.88 0.55 8.73
CA VAL A 158 -20.33 0.68 7.37
C VAL A 158 -19.28 1.78 7.36
N ARG A 159 -18.15 1.51 6.72
CA ARG A 159 -17.10 2.49 6.46
C ARG A 159 -16.76 2.47 4.98
N VAL A 160 -16.65 3.64 4.37
CA VAL A 160 -16.31 3.80 2.95
C VAL A 160 -15.23 4.85 2.80
N VAL A 161 -14.26 4.60 1.92
CA VAL A 161 -13.36 5.63 1.42
C VAL A 161 -13.40 5.62 -0.10
N ALA A 162 -13.86 6.70 -0.72
CA ALA A 162 -14.06 6.77 -2.16
C ALA A 162 -13.92 8.21 -2.66
N HIS A 163 -13.58 8.34 -3.95
CA HIS A 163 -13.59 9.62 -4.64
C HIS A 163 -15.00 9.95 -5.14
N TYR A 164 -15.52 11.12 -4.79
CA TYR A 164 -16.74 11.70 -5.32
C TYR A 164 -16.40 12.58 -6.53
N ASP A 165 -17.03 12.35 -7.68
CA ASP A 165 -16.76 13.10 -8.92
C ASP A 165 -17.59 14.39 -9.08
N GLY A 166 -18.44 14.72 -8.09
CA GLY A 166 -19.42 15.79 -8.18
C GLY A 166 -20.85 15.29 -8.47
N ASN A 167 -21.01 14.01 -8.79
CA ASN A 167 -22.29 13.37 -9.02
C ASN A 167 -22.45 12.05 -8.24
N ARG A 168 -21.43 11.19 -8.27
CA ARG A 168 -21.44 9.86 -7.63
C ARG A 168 -20.08 9.52 -7.01
N PHE A 169 -20.07 8.51 -6.14
CA PHE A 169 -18.83 7.87 -5.74
C PHE A 169 -18.32 6.94 -6.84
N LEU A 170 -17.06 7.12 -7.22
CA LEU A 170 -16.39 6.27 -8.20
C LEU A 170 -16.11 4.87 -7.63
N ALA A 171 -16.04 3.86 -8.51
CA ALA A 171 -15.91 2.43 -8.21
C ALA A 171 -17.05 1.80 -7.35
N LEU A 172 -17.86 2.62 -6.67
CA LEU A 172 -18.98 2.18 -5.84
C LEU A 172 -20.27 1.94 -6.66
N PRO A 173 -21.15 1.02 -6.19
CA PRO A 173 -22.44 0.81 -6.82
C PRO A 173 -23.32 2.06 -6.78
N PRO A 174 -24.16 2.30 -7.80
CA PRO A 174 -25.01 3.49 -7.83
C PRO A 174 -26.06 3.55 -6.71
N ASN A 175 -26.38 2.42 -6.08
CA ASN A 175 -27.27 2.37 -4.91
C ASN A 175 -26.63 2.91 -3.62
N LEU A 176 -25.31 3.13 -3.58
CA LEU A 176 -24.64 3.85 -2.49
C LEU A 176 -24.71 5.36 -2.76
N ILE A 177 -25.87 5.93 -2.47
CA ILE A 177 -26.17 7.34 -2.72
C ILE A 177 -25.29 8.22 -1.83
N ALA A 178 -24.68 9.24 -2.42
CA ALA A 178 -23.83 10.17 -1.70
C ALA A 178 -24.63 11.14 -0.81
N PRO A 179 -24.06 11.59 0.34
CA PRO A 179 -24.58 12.73 1.08
C PRO A 179 -24.75 13.96 0.18
N GLN A 180 -25.72 14.83 0.50
CA GLN A 180 -25.94 16.07 -0.24
C GLN A 180 -24.79 17.07 -0.01
N ASN A 181 -24.61 17.98 -0.99
CA ASN A 181 -23.67 19.11 -0.92
C ASN A 181 -22.17 18.74 -0.84
N LEU A 182 -21.78 17.54 -1.27
CA LEU A 182 -20.37 17.20 -1.43
C LEU A 182 -19.76 17.92 -2.63
N ARG A 183 -18.53 18.40 -2.49
CA ARG A 183 -17.68 18.83 -3.60
C ARG A 183 -16.91 17.63 -4.14
N ALA A 184 -16.46 17.67 -5.39
CA ALA A 184 -15.58 16.63 -5.92
C ALA A 184 -14.32 16.47 -5.05
N GLY A 185 -13.93 15.22 -4.78
CA GLY A 185 -12.79 14.90 -3.92
C GLY A 185 -12.94 13.57 -3.20
N TRP A 186 -11.92 13.20 -2.43
CA TRP A 186 -11.91 11.99 -1.62
C TRP A 186 -12.60 12.21 -0.28
N TYR A 187 -13.38 11.22 0.14
CA TYR A 187 -14.09 11.25 1.42
C TYR A 187 -13.99 9.93 2.16
N GLU A 188 -13.93 10.02 3.48
CA GLU A 188 -14.21 8.92 4.40
C GLU A 188 -15.63 9.10 4.95
N LEU A 189 -16.45 8.05 4.82
CA LEU A 189 -17.82 8.01 5.28
C LEU A 189 -18.02 6.90 6.28
N SER A 190 -18.84 7.17 7.29
CA SER A 190 -19.30 6.16 8.25
C SER A 190 -20.82 6.14 8.29
N GLY A 191 -21.39 4.96 8.32
CA GLY A 191 -22.83 4.75 8.25
C GLY A 191 -23.28 3.48 8.92
N SER A 192 -24.57 3.19 8.80
CA SER A 192 -25.19 1.97 9.30
C SER A 192 -26.10 1.35 8.24
N TRP A 193 -26.01 0.03 8.12
CA TRP A 193 -26.90 -0.76 7.28
C TRP A 193 -28.01 -1.39 8.14
N ASN A 194 -29.26 -1.18 7.77
CA ASN A 194 -30.43 -1.71 8.49
C ASN A 194 -30.99 -3.01 7.88
N GLY A 195 -30.35 -3.57 6.85
CA GLY A 195 -30.87 -4.71 6.08
C GLY A 195 -31.42 -4.34 4.70
N GLN A 196 -31.78 -3.08 4.48
CA GLN A 196 -32.43 -2.59 3.26
C GLN A 196 -31.74 -1.36 2.68
N SER A 197 -31.34 -0.41 3.52
CA SER A 197 -30.74 0.85 3.12
C SER A 197 -29.55 1.22 4.00
N LEU A 198 -28.67 2.02 3.41
CA LEU A 198 -27.52 2.61 4.09
C LEU A 198 -27.88 4.02 4.55
N THR A 199 -27.66 4.31 5.83
CA THR A 199 -27.76 5.65 6.39
C THR A 199 -26.35 6.15 6.72
N TRP A 200 -25.97 7.31 6.18
CA TRP A 200 -24.70 7.96 6.52
C TRP A 200 -24.84 8.74 7.83
N ASN A 201 -23.96 8.46 8.77
CA ASN A 201 -23.91 9.12 10.08
C ASN A 201 -22.86 10.24 10.09
N SER A 202 -21.79 10.07 9.31
CA SER A 202 -20.75 11.09 9.14
C SER A 202 -20.05 10.95 7.80
N PHE A 203 -19.49 12.06 7.33
CA PHE A 203 -18.57 12.10 6.21
C PHE A 203 -17.55 13.21 6.47
N LYS A 204 -16.32 13.01 6.00
CA LYS A 204 -15.24 14.00 6.08
C LYS A 204 -14.30 13.86 4.86
N PRO A 205 -13.64 14.95 4.43
CA PRO A 205 -12.59 14.85 3.41
C PRO A 205 -11.52 13.84 3.82
N PHE A 206 -10.91 13.15 2.85
CA PHE A 206 -9.86 12.17 3.12
C PHE A 206 -8.71 12.33 2.10
N PRO A 207 -7.44 12.38 2.52
CA PRO A 207 -6.99 12.47 3.91
C PRO A 207 -7.43 13.81 4.52
N ASP A 208 -7.57 13.86 5.85
CA ASP A 208 -8.05 15.05 6.58
C ASP A 208 -7.13 16.30 6.40
N ASN A 209 -5.97 16.15 5.73
CA ASN A 209 -4.90 17.15 5.63
C ASN A 209 -4.58 17.61 4.18
N GLU A 210 -5.58 17.78 3.32
CA GLU A 210 -5.43 18.53 2.06
C GLU A 210 -6.19 19.86 2.13
N GLY A 211 -5.88 20.67 3.15
CA GLY A 211 -6.34 22.05 3.33
C GLY A 211 -5.16 23.01 3.40
#